data_AF-A0A936MRG1-F1
#
_entry.id   AF-A0A936MRG1-F1
#
_cell.length_a   1.000
_cell.length_b   1.000
_cell.length_c   1.000
_cell.angle_alpha   90.00
_cell.angle_beta   90.00
_cell.angle_gamma   90.00
#
_symmetry.space_group_name_H-M   'P 1'
#
loop_
_entity.id
_entity.type
_entity.pdbx_description
1 polymer ?
#
loop_
_entity_poly.entity_id
_entity_poly.type
_entity_poly.pdbx_seq_one_letter_code
_entity_poly.pdbx_strand_id
1 'polypeptide(L)'
;MLEELAAISIPELRRRVDRAIAQIRQMRSALAVKAGMTLENAPIPTIPNLDTEADRVALEQMLASLPLLRKPLTPEQRARIQPISTAQDEQMKAVLDEVIANKEAFEQLMEGNEQPIPFEKIIALRESFDKTEIIGEFERELMAYMEEVQAFRDSLEKRLAADIKTITSKHGPSN
;
A
#
# COMPACT_ATOMS: atom_id res chain seq x y z
N MET A 1 14.17 -7.25 -9.24
CA MET A 1 13.13 -6.61 -8.41
C MET A 1 12.70 -5.20 -8.84
N LEU A 2 13.53 -4.15 -8.83
CA LEU A 2 13.12 -2.84 -9.40
C LEU A 2 12.83 -2.93 -10.91
N GLU A 3 13.66 -3.67 -11.64
CA GLU A 3 13.43 -3.98 -13.06
C GLU A 3 12.20 -4.87 -13.28
N GLU A 4 11.81 -5.69 -12.29
CA GLU A 4 10.63 -6.56 -12.39
C GLU A 4 9.34 -5.77 -12.18
N LEU A 5 9.32 -4.79 -11.25
CA LEU A 5 8.22 -3.82 -11.10
C LEU A 5 8.15 -2.84 -12.29
N ALA A 6 9.28 -2.51 -12.90
CA ALA A 6 9.29 -1.74 -14.14
C ALA A 6 8.69 -2.56 -15.31
N ALA A 7 8.99 -3.86 -15.38
CA ALA A 7 8.55 -4.75 -16.45
C ALA A 7 7.12 -5.30 -16.30
N ILE A 8 6.52 -5.28 -15.10
CA ILE A 8 5.14 -5.73 -14.89
C ILE A 8 4.15 -4.80 -15.61
N SER A 9 3.14 -5.36 -16.27
CA SER A 9 2.07 -4.54 -16.85
C SER A 9 1.14 -4.01 -15.75
N ILE A 10 0.50 -2.86 -15.98
CA ILE A 10 -0.46 -2.26 -15.03
C ILE A 10 -1.60 -3.24 -14.67
N PRO A 11 -2.23 -3.96 -15.62
CA PRO A 11 -3.30 -4.91 -15.29
C PRO A 11 -2.82 -6.06 -14.39
N GLU A 12 -1.62 -6.57 -14.61
CA GLU A 12 -1.05 -7.64 -13.80
C GLU A 12 -0.66 -7.13 -12.41
N LEU A 13 -0.09 -5.93 -12.30
CA LEU A 13 0.18 -5.29 -11.01
C LEU A 13 -1.12 -5.09 -10.21
N ARG A 14 -2.16 -4.56 -10.86
CA ARG A 14 -3.49 -4.37 -10.26
C ARG A 14 -4.02 -5.67 -9.69
N ARG A 15 -4.00 -6.74 -10.49
CA ARG A 15 -4.44 -8.07 -10.06
C ARG A 15 -3.69 -8.57 -8.82
N ARG A 16 -2.37 -8.38 -8.76
CA ARG A 16 -1.56 -8.79 -7.60
C ARG A 16 -1.87 -7.97 -6.35
N VAL A 17 -2.01 -6.66 -6.51
CA VAL A 17 -2.39 -5.76 -5.42
C VAL A 17 -3.77 -6.09 -4.88
N ASP A 18 -4.77 -6.28 -5.74
CA ASP A 18 -6.13 -6.58 -5.29
C ASP A 18 -6.19 -7.88 -4.49
N ARG A 19 -5.43 -8.90 -4.90
CA ARG A 19 -5.26 -10.16 -4.15
C ARG A 19 -4.57 -9.95 -2.80
N ALA A 20 -3.48 -9.20 -2.77
CA ALA A 20 -2.77 -8.90 -1.54
C ALA A 20 -3.62 -8.09 -0.54
N ILE A 21 -4.38 -7.10 -1.03
CA ILE A 21 -5.34 -6.34 -0.22
C ILE A 21 -6.44 -7.25 0.31
N ALA A 22 -6.99 -8.14 -0.51
CA ALA A 22 -8.03 -9.06 -0.08
C ALA A 22 -7.51 -10.01 1.03
N GLN A 23 -6.27 -10.47 0.93
CA GLN A 23 -5.60 -11.25 1.98
C GLN A 23 -5.41 -10.44 3.28
N ILE A 24 -4.94 -9.18 3.19
CA ILE A 24 -4.82 -8.29 4.36
C ILE A 24 -6.18 -8.11 5.04
N ARG A 25 -7.24 -7.84 4.26
CA ARG A 25 -8.59 -7.67 4.81
C ARG A 25 -9.09 -8.93 5.50
N GLN A 26 -8.82 -10.12 4.97
CA GLN A 26 -9.13 -11.38 5.65
C GLN A 26 -8.40 -11.49 7.00
N MET A 27 -7.12 -11.11 7.05
CA MET A 27 -6.33 -11.10 8.30
C MET A 27 -6.90 -10.10 9.31
N ARG A 28 -7.34 -8.92 8.85
CA ARG A 28 -8.05 -7.92 9.66
C ARG A 28 -9.38 -8.45 10.20
N SER A 29 -10.20 -9.14 9.40
CA SER A 29 -11.45 -9.76 9.87
C SER A 29 -11.18 -10.80 10.97
N ALA A 30 -10.19 -11.67 10.76
CA ALA A 30 -9.82 -12.69 11.74
C ALA A 30 -9.33 -12.08 13.06
N LEU A 31 -8.58 -10.98 12.98
CA LEU A 31 -8.14 -10.21 14.14
C LEU A 31 -9.33 -9.57 14.88
N ALA A 32 -10.26 -8.94 14.16
CA ALA A 32 -11.45 -8.32 14.72
C ALA A 32 -12.33 -9.33 15.49
N VAL A 33 -12.52 -10.53 14.93
CA VAL A 33 -13.25 -11.62 15.61
C VAL A 33 -12.51 -12.06 16.88
N LYS A 34 -11.18 -12.22 16.84
CA LYS A 34 -10.37 -12.54 18.02
C LYS A 34 -10.41 -11.42 19.09
N ALA A 35 -10.59 -10.17 18.67
CA ALA A 35 -10.79 -9.02 19.55
C ALA A 35 -12.22 -8.92 20.12
N GLY A 36 -13.14 -9.82 19.73
CA GLY A 36 -14.50 -9.88 20.25
C GLY A 36 -15.53 -9.05 19.47
N MET A 37 -15.19 -8.56 18.27
CA MET A 37 -16.17 -7.95 17.37
C MET A 37 -17.07 -9.01 16.72
N THR A 38 -18.33 -8.66 16.50
CA THR A 38 -19.26 -9.51 15.72
C THR A 38 -18.86 -9.52 14.24
N LEU A 39 -19.11 -10.65 13.56
CA LEU A 39 -18.76 -10.84 12.13
C LEU A 39 -19.33 -9.75 11.21
N GLU A 40 -20.50 -9.21 11.55
CA GLU A 40 -21.18 -8.13 10.80
C GLU A 40 -20.42 -6.80 10.82
N ASN A 41 -19.54 -6.59 11.81
CA ASN A 41 -18.74 -5.38 11.96
C ASN A 41 -17.27 -5.59 11.56
N ALA A 42 -16.90 -6.81 11.16
CA ALA A 42 -15.54 -7.12 10.76
C ALA A 42 -15.27 -6.59 9.33
N PRO A 43 -14.04 -6.13 9.03
CA PRO A 43 -13.66 -5.75 7.66
C PRO A 43 -13.98 -6.89 6.71
N ILE A 44 -14.70 -6.63 5.61
CA ILE A 44 -15.08 -7.69 4.65
C ILE A 44 -13.97 -7.82 3.59
N PRO A 45 -13.45 -9.02 3.31
CA PRO A 45 -12.52 -9.22 2.21
C PRO A 45 -13.19 -8.87 0.87
N THR A 46 -12.49 -8.13 0.02
CA THR A 46 -12.99 -7.69 -1.28
C THR A 46 -13.21 -8.85 -2.27
N ILE A 47 -12.55 -9.98 -2.04
CA ILE A 47 -12.69 -11.22 -2.80
C ILE A 47 -13.30 -12.27 -1.87
N PRO A 48 -14.55 -12.73 -2.12
CA PRO A 48 -15.25 -13.64 -1.21
C PRO A 48 -14.68 -15.07 -1.18
N ASN A 49 -13.99 -15.50 -2.24
CA ASN A 49 -13.32 -16.80 -2.33
C ASN A 49 -11.83 -16.58 -2.62
N LEU A 50 -11.04 -16.44 -1.55
CA LEU A 50 -9.58 -16.35 -1.65
C LEU A 50 -8.98 -17.71 -2.01
N ASP A 51 -8.03 -17.71 -2.93
CA ASP A 51 -7.13 -18.81 -3.21
C ASP A 51 -5.94 -18.67 -2.25
N THR A 52 -5.98 -19.41 -1.15
CA THR A 52 -5.07 -19.24 -0.01
C THR A 52 -3.59 -19.30 -0.37
N GLU A 53 -3.20 -20.07 -1.39
CA GLU A 53 -1.81 -20.13 -1.80
C GLU A 53 -1.45 -19.01 -2.78
N ALA A 54 -2.28 -18.75 -3.79
CA ALA A 54 -2.01 -17.70 -4.76
C ALA A 54 -2.05 -16.29 -4.13
N ASP A 55 -2.90 -16.09 -3.13
CA ASP A 55 -3.05 -14.82 -2.42
C ASP A 55 -1.93 -14.61 -1.39
N ARG A 56 -1.45 -15.70 -0.75
CA ARG A 56 -0.23 -15.67 0.08
C ARG A 56 0.99 -15.30 -0.75
N VAL A 57 1.16 -15.93 -1.91
CA VAL A 57 2.27 -15.63 -2.83
C VAL A 57 2.19 -14.18 -3.31
N ALA A 58 0.99 -13.68 -3.65
CA ALA A 58 0.81 -12.29 -4.03
C ALA A 58 1.18 -11.33 -2.89
N LEU A 59 0.75 -11.61 -1.66
CA LEU A 59 1.13 -10.82 -0.48
C LEU A 59 2.64 -10.83 -0.24
N GLU A 60 3.30 -11.99 -0.30
CA GLU A 60 4.76 -12.10 -0.13
C GLU A 60 5.52 -11.29 -1.19
N GLN A 61 5.08 -11.36 -2.45
CA GLN A 61 5.66 -10.57 -3.54
C GLN A 61 5.48 -9.07 -3.31
N MET A 62 4.28 -8.65 -2.87
CA MET A 62 4.01 -7.24 -2.59
C MET A 62 4.82 -6.74 -1.39
N LEU A 63 4.94 -7.53 -0.31
CA LEU A 63 5.79 -7.20 0.84
C LEU A 63 7.27 -7.07 0.46
N ALA A 64 7.78 -7.98 -0.38
CA ALA A 64 9.15 -7.90 -0.90
C ALA A 64 9.38 -6.66 -1.77
N SER A 65 8.32 -6.10 -2.35
CA SER A 65 8.36 -4.90 -3.17
C SER A 65 8.30 -3.59 -2.38
N LEU A 66 7.85 -3.60 -1.12
CA LEU A 66 7.70 -2.39 -0.30
C LEU A 66 8.98 -1.58 -0.08
N PRO A 67 10.15 -2.18 0.23
CA PRO A 67 11.40 -1.43 0.38
C PRO A 67 11.86 -0.71 -0.90
N LEU A 68 11.29 -1.09 -2.05
CA LEU A 68 11.62 -0.56 -3.36
C LEU A 68 10.80 0.69 -3.70
N LEU A 69 9.70 0.94 -2.98
CA LEU A 69 8.80 2.07 -3.23
C LEU A 69 9.36 3.41 -2.76
N ARG A 70 10.36 3.39 -1.86
CA ARG A 70 11.33 4.46 -1.57
C ARG A 70 12.20 3.98 -0.41
N LYS A 71 13.51 4.28 -0.44
CA LYS A 71 14.29 4.36 0.81
C LYS A 71 13.56 5.35 1.73
N PRO A 72 13.42 5.08 3.04
CA PRO A 72 12.88 6.07 3.96
C PRO A 72 13.67 7.36 3.78
N LEU A 73 12.99 8.41 3.31
CA LEU A 73 13.61 9.71 3.12
C LEU A 73 14.14 10.17 4.48
N THR A 74 15.40 10.61 4.53
CA THR A 74 15.93 11.26 5.72
C THR A 74 15.07 12.47 6.06
N PRO A 75 15.02 12.91 7.33
CA PRO A 75 14.32 14.13 7.70
C PRO A 75 14.70 15.33 6.82
N GLU A 76 15.97 15.47 6.41
CA GLU A 76 16.39 16.56 5.51
C GLU A 76 15.88 16.38 4.08
N GLN A 77 15.84 15.14 3.56
CA GLN A 77 15.27 14.86 2.24
C GLN A 77 13.77 15.11 2.21
N ARG A 78 13.08 14.72 3.29
CA ARG A 78 11.63 14.92 3.46
C ARG A 78 11.29 16.42 3.56
N ALA A 79 12.13 17.22 4.21
CA ALA A 79 11.95 18.67 4.32
C ALA A 79 12.17 19.43 3.00
N ARG A 80 12.90 18.84 2.04
CA ARG A 80 13.16 19.45 0.72
C ARG A 80 12.09 19.10 -0.32
N ILE A 81 11.25 18.11 -0.05
CA ILE A 81 10.17 17.70 -0.94
C ILE A 81 8.95 18.52 -0.54
N GLN A 82 8.51 19.42 -1.42
CA GLN A 82 7.15 19.94 -1.31
C GLN A 82 6.19 18.78 -1.53
N PRO A 83 5.27 18.50 -0.59
CA PRO A 83 4.22 17.53 -0.84
C PRO A 83 3.42 18.02 -2.05
N ILE A 84 3.45 17.24 -3.12
CA ILE A 84 2.59 17.49 -4.28
C ILE A 84 1.16 17.30 -3.80
N SER A 85 0.31 18.30 -4.02
CA SER A 85 -1.10 18.17 -3.64
C SER A 85 -1.78 17.17 -4.58
N THR A 86 -2.84 16.51 -4.11
CA THR A 86 -3.65 15.62 -4.96
C THR A 86 -4.15 16.32 -6.23
N ALA A 87 -4.45 17.62 -6.14
CA ALA A 87 -4.84 18.43 -7.29
C ALA A 87 -3.70 18.62 -8.32
N GLN A 88 -2.45 18.76 -7.86
CA GLN A 88 -1.29 18.88 -8.73
C GLN A 88 -0.94 17.54 -9.39
N ASP A 89 -1.10 16.41 -8.67
CA ASP A 89 -0.92 15.08 -9.23
C ASP A 89 -1.96 14.78 -10.32
N GLU A 90 -3.24 15.06 -10.06
CA GLU A 90 -4.32 14.92 -11.06
C GLU A 90 -4.08 15.81 -12.28
N GLN A 91 -3.63 17.05 -12.07
CA GLN A 91 -3.27 17.95 -13.15
C GLN A 91 -2.10 17.39 -13.99
N MET A 92 -1.07 16.85 -13.34
CA MET A 92 0.07 16.25 -14.03
C MET A 92 -0.35 15.05 -14.90
N LYS A 93 -1.22 14.18 -14.39
CA LYS A 93 -1.76 13.05 -15.18
C LYS A 93 -2.55 13.54 -16.39
N ALA A 94 -3.42 14.53 -16.20
CA ALA A 94 -4.22 15.08 -17.29
C ALA A 94 -3.34 15.64 -18.42
N VAL A 95 -2.25 16.34 -18.07
CA VAL A 95 -1.27 16.81 -19.07
C VAL A 95 -0.60 15.64 -19.78
N LEU A 96 -0.18 14.60 -19.06
CA LEU A 96 0.43 13.42 -19.67
C LEU A 96 -0.55 12.68 -20.59
N ASP A 97 -1.83 12.57 -20.21
CA ASP A 97 -2.87 11.94 -21.02
C ASP A 97 -3.14 12.75 -22.31
N GLU A 98 -3.14 14.08 -22.23
CA GLU A 98 -3.26 14.97 -23.39
C GLU A 98 -2.07 14.84 -24.35
N VAL A 99 -0.86 14.74 -23.81
CA VAL A 99 0.36 14.52 -24.61
C VAL A 99 0.32 13.16 -25.29
N ILE A 100 -0.10 12.11 -24.57
CA ILE A 100 -0.21 10.74 -25.11
C ILE A 100 -1.26 10.69 -26.23
N ALA A 101 -2.38 11.40 -26.08
CA ALA A 101 -3.42 11.48 -27.10
C ALA A 101 -2.94 12.19 -28.39
N ASN A 102 -1.92 13.03 -28.31
CA ASN A 102 -1.43 13.86 -29.42
C ASN A 102 0.06 13.64 -29.71
N LYS A 103 0.45 12.38 -29.95
CA LYS A 103 1.83 11.97 -30.24
C LYS A 103 2.52 12.85 -31.29
N GLU A 104 1.88 13.05 -32.44
CA GLU A 104 2.49 13.76 -33.59
C GLU A 104 2.82 15.21 -33.25
N ALA A 105 1.93 15.89 -32.52
CA ALA A 105 2.15 17.27 -32.09
C ALA A 105 3.29 17.36 -31.06
N PHE A 106 3.38 16.38 -30.15
CA PHE A 106 4.49 16.30 -29.21
C PHE A 106 5.83 16.07 -29.93
N GLU A 107 5.90 15.10 -30.84
CA GLU A 107 7.14 14.80 -31.58
C GLU A 107 7.61 16.02 -32.40
N GLN A 108 6.70 16.72 -33.08
CA GLN A 108 7.00 17.97 -33.79
C GLN A 108 7.52 19.08 -32.87
N LEU A 109 6.97 19.22 -31.66
CA LEU A 109 7.46 20.19 -30.67
C LEU A 109 8.88 19.85 -30.18
N MET A 110 9.27 18.57 -30.23
CA MET A 110 10.57 18.11 -29.73
C MET A 110 11.66 18.09 -30.80
N GLU A 111 11.32 18.10 -32.10
CA GLU A 111 12.27 18.06 -33.23
C GLU A 111 13.29 19.22 -33.25
N GLY A 112 13.02 20.33 -32.55
CA GLY A 112 13.92 21.49 -32.45
C GLY A 112 14.72 21.60 -31.14
N ASN A 113 14.53 20.68 -30.19
CA ASN A 113 15.17 20.77 -28.88
C ASN A 113 16.57 20.16 -28.88
N GLU A 114 17.53 20.79 -28.17
CA GLU A 114 18.89 20.26 -28.02
C GLU A 114 18.93 18.87 -27.36
N GLN A 115 17.91 18.55 -26.57
CA GLN A 115 17.70 17.23 -25.96
C GLN A 115 16.23 16.83 -26.10
N PRO A 116 15.84 16.19 -27.22
CA PRO A 116 14.48 15.72 -27.40
C PRO A 116 14.18 14.59 -26.39
N ILE A 117 13.02 14.67 -25.75
CA ILE A 117 12.50 13.63 -24.87
C ILE A 117 11.76 12.63 -25.77
N PRO A 118 12.16 11.34 -25.80
CA PRO A 118 11.43 10.32 -26.54
C PRO A 118 10.01 10.18 -26.01
N PHE A 119 9.04 10.01 -26.91
CA PHE A 119 7.63 9.83 -26.55
C PHE A 119 7.42 8.63 -25.63
N GLU A 120 8.21 7.57 -25.79
CA GLU A 120 8.20 6.39 -24.93
C GLU A 120 8.50 6.72 -23.46
N LYS A 121 9.29 7.78 -23.20
CA LYS A 121 9.54 8.23 -21.82
C LYS A 121 8.31 8.89 -21.20
N ILE A 122 7.45 9.51 -22.00
CA ILE A 122 6.18 10.07 -21.53
C ILE A 122 5.22 8.96 -21.14
N ILE A 123 5.12 7.91 -21.97
CA ILE A 123 4.34 6.71 -21.66
C ILE A 123 4.86 6.06 -20.37
N ALA A 124 6.17 5.80 -20.29
CA ALA A 124 6.77 5.18 -19.10
C ALA A 124 6.57 6.03 -17.84
N LEU A 125 6.60 7.36 -17.95
CA LEU A 125 6.31 8.27 -16.85
C LEU A 125 4.85 8.14 -16.41
N ARG A 126 3.90 8.17 -17.34
CA ARG A 126 2.47 8.02 -17.03
C ARG A 126 2.16 6.68 -16.38
N GLU A 127 2.75 5.60 -16.88
CA GLU A 127 2.62 4.26 -16.28
C GLU A 127 3.22 4.21 -14.87
N SER A 128 4.32 4.93 -14.62
CA SER A 128 4.93 5.00 -13.29
C SER A 128 4.02 5.68 -12.25
N PHE A 129 3.22 6.68 -12.65
CA PHE A 129 2.20 7.28 -11.79
C PHE A 129 1.14 6.25 -11.40
N ASP A 130 0.57 5.55 -12.39
CA ASP A 130 -0.44 4.52 -12.11
C ASP A 130 0.11 3.47 -11.17
N LYS A 131 1.27 2.88 -11.50
CA LYS A 131 1.91 1.86 -10.66
C LYS A 131 2.16 2.35 -9.24
N THR A 132 2.58 3.61 -9.06
CA THR A 132 2.79 4.20 -7.74
C THR A 132 1.48 4.31 -6.96
N GLU A 133 0.38 4.70 -7.61
CA GLU A 133 -0.93 4.77 -6.96
C GLU A 133 -1.45 3.39 -6.57
N ILE A 134 -1.35 2.41 -7.49
CA ILE A 134 -1.73 1.02 -7.24
C ILE A 134 -1.04 0.52 -5.97
N ILE A 135 0.26 0.76 -5.85
CA ILE A 135 1.03 0.25 -4.72
C ILE A 135 0.79 1.08 -3.45
N GLY A 136 0.52 2.39 -3.59
CA GLY A 136 0.10 3.24 -2.47
C GLY A 136 -1.22 2.79 -1.82
N GLU A 137 -2.13 2.18 -2.58
CA GLU A 137 -3.33 1.55 -2.02
C GLU A 137 -2.98 0.36 -1.12
N PHE A 138 -2.05 -0.49 -1.56
CA PHE A 138 -1.55 -1.62 -0.77
C PHE A 138 -0.86 -1.15 0.51
N GLU A 139 0.00 -0.12 0.43
CA GLU A 139 0.68 0.45 1.60
C GLU A 139 -0.31 0.97 2.64
N ARG A 140 -1.37 1.68 2.21
CA ARG A 140 -2.42 2.18 3.12
C ARG A 140 -3.14 1.05 3.85
N GLU A 141 -3.52 -0.01 3.14
CA GLU A 141 -4.18 -1.17 3.75
C GLU A 141 -3.26 -1.93 4.71
N LEU A 142 -1.98 -2.06 4.37
CA LEU A 142 -1.00 -2.68 5.26
C LEU A 142 -0.78 -1.86 6.53
N MET A 143 -0.66 -0.53 6.41
CA MET A 143 -0.52 0.36 7.57
C MET A 143 -1.74 0.27 8.49
N ALA A 144 -2.96 0.27 7.92
CA ALA A 144 -4.18 0.08 8.70
C ALA A 144 -4.19 -1.27 9.45
N TYR A 145 -3.75 -2.35 8.80
CA TYR A 145 -3.62 -3.64 9.47
C TYR A 145 -2.58 -3.62 10.61
N MET A 146 -1.42 -2.98 10.39
CA MET A 146 -0.40 -2.86 11.44
C MET A 146 -0.89 -2.06 12.65
N GLU A 147 -1.63 -0.98 12.42
CA GLU A 147 -2.26 -0.18 13.49
C GLU A 147 -3.27 -1.02 14.29
N GLU A 148 -4.11 -1.81 13.62
CA GLU A 148 -5.07 -2.71 14.27
C GLU A 148 -4.37 -3.80 15.11
N VAL A 149 -3.29 -4.39 14.59
CA VAL A 149 -2.47 -5.37 15.33
C VAL A 149 -1.85 -4.76 16.57
N GLN A 150 -1.30 -3.55 16.47
CA GLN A 150 -0.71 -2.84 17.60
C GLN A 150 -1.78 -2.52 18.65
N ALA A 151 -2.93 -1.99 18.25
CA ALA A 151 -4.04 -1.70 19.16
C ALA A 151 -4.56 -2.97 19.86
N PHE A 152 -4.66 -4.09 19.13
CA PHE A 152 -5.04 -5.37 19.70
C PHE A 152 -4.01 -5.87 20.72
N ARG A 153 -2.72 -5.80 20.41
CA ARG A 153 -1.63 -6.13 21.33
C ARG A 153 -1.72 -5.30 22.61
N ASP A 154 -1.87 -3.99 22.50
CA ASP A 154 -1.97 -3.09 23.66
C ASP A 154 -3.18 -3.45 24.54
N SER A 155 -4.28 -3.88 23.93
CA SER A 155 -5.47 -4.34 24.66
C SER A 155 -5.21 -5.64 25.44
N LEU A 156 -4.47 -6.58 24.85
CA LEU A 156 -4.08 -7.84 25.49
C LEU A 156 -3.12 -7.58 26.66
N GLU A 157 -2.14 -6.70 26.49
CA GLU A 157 -1.21 -6.33 27.55
C GLU A 157 -1.94 -5.68 28.74
N LYS A 158 -2.91 -4.79 28.48
CA LYS A 158 -3.76 -4.21 29.52
C LYS A 158 -4.60 -5.25 30.25
N ARG A 159 -5.20 -6.19 29.51
CA ARG A 159 -6.01 -7.28 30.09
C ARG A 159 -5.16 -8.21 30.95
N LEU A 160 -3.99 -8.61 30.45
CA LEU A 160 -3.04 -9.43 31.20
C LEU A 160 -2.59 -8.74 32.49
N ALA A 161 -2.27 -7.44 32.45
CA ALA A 161 -1.91 -6.69 33.64
C ALA A 161 -3.06 -6.61 34.66
N ALA A 162 -4.30 -6.44 34.19
CA ALA A 162 -5.49 -6.46 35.05
C ALA A 162 -5.72 -7.84 35.67
N ASP A 163 -5.53 -8.93 34.91
CA ASP A 163 -5.68 -10.30 35.39
C ASP A 163 -4.61 -10.64 36.45
N ILE A 164 -3.34 -10.28 36.21
CA ILE A 164 -2.24 -10.44 37.18
C ILE A 164 -2.54 -9.67 38.47
N LYS A 165 -3.02 -8.42 38.37
CA LYS A 165 -3.41 -7.61 39.54
C LYS A 165 -4.57 -8.24 40.31
N THR A 166 -5.52 -8.86 39.61
CA THR A 166 -6.67 -9.53 40.23
C THR A 166 -6.28 -10.82 40.94
N ILE A 167 -5.34 -11.58 40.37
CA ILE A 167 -4.84 -12.82 40.99
C ILE A 167 -4.00 -12.50 42.23
N THR A 168 -3.10 -11.53 42.13
CA THR A 168 -2.24 -11.12 43.25
C THR A 168 -3.02 -10.45 44.39
N SER A 169 -4.14 -9.76 44.10
CA SER A 169 -5.01 -9.21 45.15
C SER A 169 -5.90 -10.25 45.83
N LYS A 170 -6.26 -11.34 45.15
CA LYS A 170 -7.03 -12.48 45.71
C LYS A 170 -6.16 -13.48 46.49
N HIS A 171 -4.85 -13.46 46.30
CA HIS A 171 -3.88 -14.32 47.00
C HIS A 171 -2.84 -13.47 47.71
N GLY A 172 -3.30 -12.56 48.59
CA GLY A 172 -2.42 -11.77 49.46
C GLY A 172 -1.45 -12.67 50.25
N PRO A 173 -0.30 -12.13 50.68
CA PRO A 173 0.77 -12.92 51.30
C PRO A 173 0.19 -13.73 52.46
N SER A 174 0.38 -15.05 52.42
CA SER A 174 0.13 -15.91 53.57
C SER A 174 1.07 -15.46 54.69
N ASN A 175 0.54 -14.73 55.66
CA ASN A 175 1.16 -14.58 56.98
C ASN A 175 1.13 -15.91 57.72
#